data_AF-A0A8T3KM59-F1
#
_entry.id   AF-A0A8T3KM59-F1
#
_cell.length_a   1.000
_cell.length_b   1.000
_cell.length_c   1.000
_cell.angle_alpha   90.00
_cell.angle_beta   90.00
_cell.angle_gamma   90.00
#
_symmetry.space_group_name_H-M   'P 1'
#
loop_
_entity.id
_entity.type
_entity.pdbx_description
1 polymer ?
#
loop_
_entity_poly.entity_id
_entity_poly.type
_entity_poly.pdbx_seq_one_letter_code
_entity_poly.pdbx_strand_id
1 'polypeptide(L)' 'MLRVDINSDLGESFGCYRIGNDGEILKYVTSANIACGFHAGDPLVMERTVKMAMENGAAVGAHPGFPDLLGFGRREAG' A
#
# COMPACT_ATOMS: atom_id res chain seq x y z
N MET A 1 7.66 19.69 21.11
CA MET A 1 8.37 18.48 20.66
C MET A 1 8.16 18.39 19.15
N LEU A 2 9.21 18.16 18.36
CA LEU A 2 9.08 18.00 16.90
C LEU A 2 8.41 16.65 16.60
N ARG A 3 7.46 16.63 15.66
CA ARG A 3 6.74 15.43 15.22
C ARG A 3 6.78 15.37 13.70
N VAL A 4 6.99 14.17 13.16
CA VAL A 4 7.02 13.90 11.73
C VAL A 4 6.23 12.63 11.44
N ASP A 5 5.59 12.57 10.28
CA ASP A 5 4.98 11.36 9.74
C ASP A 5 5.99 10.64 8.84
N ILE A 6 6.08 9.32 8.98
CA ILE A 6 6.82 8.44 8.09
C ILE A 6 5.80 7.52 7.43
N ASN A 7 5.72 7.55 6.10
CA ASN A 7 4.82 6.72 5.32
C ASN A 7 5.56 5.74 4.42
N SER A 8 4.85 4.70 3.98
CA SER A 8 5.28 3.78 2.93
C SER A 8 4.07 3.35 2.10
N ASP A 9 4.32 3.06 0.84
CA ASP A 9 3.35 2.42 -0.05
C ASP A 9 3.30 0.93 0.28
N LEU A 10 2.09 0.39 0.45
CA LEU A 10 1.80 -0.96 0.92
C LEU A 10 0.60 -1.55 0.19
N GLY A 11 0.35 -2.84 0.37
CA GLY A 11 -0.76 -3.52 -0.29
C GLY A 11 -0.58 -3.58 -1.80
N GLU A 12 0.66 -3.51 -2.30
CA GLU A 12 0.97 -3.52 -3.72
C GLU A 12 1.16 -4.94 -4.29
N SER A 13 0.90 -5.99 -3.50
CA SER A 13 0.78 -7.35 -4.01
C SER A 13 -0.45 -7.49 -4.93
N PHE A 14 -0.49 -8.51 -5.79
CA PHE A 14 -1.63 -8.75 -6.69
C PHE A 14 -1.78 -10.24 -7.02
N GLY A 15 -2.93 -10.84 -6.72
CA GLY A 15 -3.19 -12.26 -6.96
C GLY A 15 -2.16 -13.15 -6.25
N CYS A 16 -1.42 -13.95 -7.02
CA CYS A 16 -0.35 -14.80 -6.48
C CYS A 16 1.00 -14.09 -6.32
N TYR A 17 1.14 -12.85 -6.82
CA TYR A 17 2.39 -12.09 -6.76
C TYR A 17 2.49 -11.34 -5.43
N ARG A 18 3.56 -11.63 -4.69
CA ARG A 18 3.90 -10.90 -3.46
C ARG A 18 4.94 -9.83 -3.78
N ILE A 19 4.62 -8.59 -3.43
CA ILE A 19 5.48 -7.42 -3.58
C ILE A 19 5.68 -6.80 -2.21
N GLY A 20 6.91 -6.36 -1.93
CA GLY A 20 7.25 -5.68 -0.69
C GLY A 20 7.31 -6.60 0.54
N ASN A 21 7.39 -5.96 1.71
CA ASN A 21 7.42 -6.63 3.01
C ASN A 21 6.56 -5.88 4.04
N ASP A 22 5.26 -5.78 3.72
CA ASP A 22 4.30 -4.93 4.43
C ASP A 22 4.31 -5.13 5.95
N GLY A 23 4.30 -6.40 6.38
CA GLY A 23 4.27 -6.72 7.81
C GLY A 23 5.51 -6.28 8.59
N GLU A 24 6.68 -6.21 7.94
CA GLU A 24 7.89 -5.72 8.60
C GLU A 24 7.95 -4.20 8.63
N ILE A 25 7.64 -3.54 7.52
CA ILE A 25 7.75 -2.07 7.46
C ILE A 25 6.67 -1.36 8.31
N LEU A 26 5.50 -1.98 8.48
CA LEU A 26 4.42 -1.48 9.34
C LEU A 26 4.84 -1.29 10.82
N LYS A 27 5.89 -1.98 11.28
CA LYS A 27 6.43 -1.80 12.64
C LYS A 27 7.14 -0.46 12.84
N TYR A 28 7.44 0.26 11.74
CA TYR A 28 8.30 1.46 11.75
C TYR A 28 7.62 2.72 11.20
N VAL A 29 6.55 2.58 10.42
CA VAL A 29 5.86 3.72 9.78
C VAL A 29 4.66 4.19 10.60
N THR A 30 4.30 5.46 10.46
CA THR A 30 3.10 6.06 11.09
C THR A 30 1.89 6.07 10.16
N SER A 31 2.10 5.99 8.84
CA SER A 31 1.05 5.96 7.82
C SER A 31 1.32 4.93 6.73
N ALA A 32 0.27 4.34 6.19
CA ALA A 32 0.28 3.31 5.15
C ALA A 32 -0.54 3.77 3.93
N ASN A 33 0.10 3.92 2.78
CA ASN A 33 -0.60 4.25 1.53
C ASN A 33 -0.94 2.92 0.83
N ILE A 34 -2.22 2.50 0.86
CA ILE A 34 -2.63 1.18 0.40
C ILE A 34 -3.12 1.25 -1.05
N ALA A 35 -2.57 0.40 -1.93
CA ALA A 35 -2.96 0.36 -3.34
C ALA A 35 -4.46 0.06 -3.54
N CYS A 36 -5.03 0.62 -4.61
CA CYS A 36 -6.48 0.66 -4.83
C CYS A 36 -7.01 -0.23 -5.97
N GLY A 37 -6.21 -1.17 -6.48
CA GLY A 37 -6.67 -2.17 -7.46
C GLY A 37 -6.34 -1.87 -8.93
N PHE A 38 -5.74 -0.71 -9.22
CA PHE A 38 -5.46 -0.28 -10.60
C PHE A 38 -4.01 -0.54 -10.98
N HIS A 39 -3.07 0.07 -10.27
CA HIS A 39 -1.64 -0.15 -10.51
C HIS A 39 -1.11 -1.39 -9.77
N ALA A 40 -1.75 -1.71 -8.64
CA ALA A 40 -1.45 -2.83 -7.76
C ALA A 40 -2.61 -3.05 -6.77
N GLY A 41 -2.52 -4.08 -5.95
CA GLY A 41 -3.56 -4.43 -4.98
C GLY A 41 -4.72 -5.19 -5.61
N ASP A 42 -5.35 -6.06 -4.84
CA ASP A 42 -6.63 -6.67 -5.14
C ASP A 42 -7.48 -6.65 -3.85
N PRO A 43 -8.79 -6.96 -3.90
CA PRO A 43 -9.65 -6.83 -2.73
C PRO A 43 -9.14 -7.59 -1.49
N LEU A 44 -8.52 -8.76 -1.67
CA LEU A 44 -7.99 -9.56 -0.56
C LEU A 44 -6.68 -8.97 -0.02
N VAL A 45 -5.81 -8.47 -0.90
CA VAL A 45 -4.59 -7.77 -0.49
C VAL A 45 -4.95 -6.49 0.28
N MET A 46 -5.88 -5.70 -0.24
CA MET A 46 -6.35 -4.46 0.38
C MET A 46 -6.91 -4.71 1.78
N GLU A 47 -7.82 -5.68 1.93
CA GLU A 47 -8.39 -6.05 3.23
C GLU A 47 -7.31 -6.45 4.23
N ARG A 48 -6.37 -7.31 3.82
CA ARG A 48 -5.28 -7.78 4.68
C ARG A 48 -4.35 -6.64 5.08
N THR A 49 -3.96 -5.75 4.15
CA THR A 49 -3.07 -4.64 4.45
C THR A 49 -3.73 -3.61 5.35
N VAL A 50 -5.02 -3.31 5.16
CA VAL A 50 -5.80 -2.43 6.06
C VAL A 50 -5.81 -3.03 7.47
N LYS A 51 -6.09 -4.32 7.59
CA LYS A 51 -6.07 -5.02 8.89
C LYS A 51 -4.69 -4.93 9.57
N MET A 52 -3.61 -5.25 8.86
CA MET A 52 -2.26 -5.18 9.40
C MET A 52 -1.87 -3.75 9.82
N ALA A 53 -2.26 -2.74 9.04
CA ALA A 53 -1.99 -1.34 9.37
C ALA A 53 -2.69 -0.93 10.68
N MET A 54 -3.96 -1.29 10.85
CA MET A 54 -4.70 -1.05 12.09
C MET A 54 -4.07 -1.76 13.29
N GLU A 55 -3.65 -3.03 13.12
CA GLU A 55 -2.98 -3.81 14.17
C GLU A 55 -1.63 -3.19 14.61
N ASN A 56 -0.94 -2.49 13.71
CA ASN A 56 0.31 -1.78 14.02
C ASN A 56 0.10 -0.30 14.40
N GLY A 57 -1.15 0.17 14.44
CA GLY A 57 -1.46 1.56 14.77
C GLY A 57 -1.05 2.60 13.70
N ALA A 58 -0.80 2.15 12.48
CA ALA A 58 -0.53 3.04 11.35
C ALA A 58 -1.84 3.62 10.79
N ALA A 59 -1.83 4.91 10.43
CA ALA A 59 -2.94 5.53 9.72
C ALA A 59 -3.08 4.93 8.32
N VAL A 60 -4.31 4.77 7.84
CA VAL A 60 -4.60 4.21 6.51
C VAL A 60 -4.90 5.33 5.51
N GLY A 61 -4.16 5.36 4.40
CA GLY A 61 -4.38 6.24 3.26
C GLY A 61 -4.61 5.45 1.98
N ALA A 62 -5.29 6.06 1.01
CA ALA A 62 -5.46 5.48 -0.33
C ALA A 62 -4.24 5.80 -1.20
N HIS A 63 -3.77 4.81 -1.96
CA HIS A 63 -2.74 4.96 -2.99
C HIS A 63 -3.33 4.66 -4.38
N PRO A 64 -4.11 5.60 -4.95
CA PRO A 64 -4.65 5.43 -6.29
C PRO A 64 -3.54 5.55 -7.35
N GLY A 65 -3.63 4.75 -8.40
CA GLY A 65 -2.73 4.79 -9.55
C GLY A 65 -3.51 4.66 -10.86
N PHE A 66 -2.83 4.87 -11.99
CA PHE A 66 -3.43 4.66 -13.31
C PHE A 66 -3.89 3.20 -13.49
N PRO A 67 -4.92 2.94 -14.33
CA PRO A 67 -5.40 1.59 -14.67
C PRO A 67 -4.38 0.84 -15.55
N ASP A 68 -3.17 0.67 -15.02
CA ASP A 68 -2.02 0.10 -15.68
C ASP A 68 -1.32 -0.89 -14.74
N LEU A 69 -1.95 -2.06 -14.57
CA LEU A 69 -1.42 -3.10 -13.71
C LEU A 69 -0.08 -3.65 -14.24
N LEU A 70 0.06 -3.83 -15.56
CA LEU A 70 1.28 -4.39 -16.16
C LEU A 70 2.48 -3.44 -16.04
N GLY A 71 2.25 -2.13 -16.10
CA GLY A 71 3.28 -1.11 -15.88
C GLY A 71 3.37 -0.63 -14.44
N PHE A 72 2.64 -1.26 -13.52
CA PHE A 72 2.59 -0.89 -12.11
C PHE A 72 2.22 0.59 -11.88
N GLY A 73 1.41 1.16 -12.76
CA GLY A 73 1.00 2.57 -12.74
C GLY A 73 2.14 3.57 -12.94
N ARG A 74 3.31 3.12 -13.40
CA ARG A 74 4.52 3.95 -13.57
C ARG A 74 4.67 4.52 -14.98
N ARG A 75 3.69 4.30 -15.85
CA ARG A 75 3.65 4.86 -17.21
C ARG A 75 2.64 5.98 -17.25
N GLU A 76 2.97 7.02 -18.01
CA GLU A 76 2.07 8.15 -18.24
C GLU A 76 0.79 7.64 -18.92
N ALA A 77 -0.36 8.00 -18.35
CA ALA A 77 -1.65 7.83 -19.01
C ALA A 77 -1.90 9.06 -19.87
N GLY A 78 -2.02 8.85 -21.18
CA GLY A 78 -2.31 9.90 -22.16
C GLY A 78 -3.74 10.45 -22.07
#